data_AF-A0A976EDK0-F1
#
_entry.id   AF-A0A976EDK0-F1
#
_cell.length_a   1.000
_cell.length_b   1.000
_cell.length_c   1.000
_cell.angle_alpha   90.00
_cell.angle_beta   90.00
_cell.angle_gamma   90.00
#
_symmetry.space_group_name_H-M   'P 1'
#
loop_
_entity.id
_entity.type
_entity.pdbx_description
1 polymer ?
#
loop_
_entity_poly.entity_id
_entity_poly.type
_entity_poly.pdbx_seq_one_letter_code
_entity_poly.pdbx_strand_id
1 'polypeptide(L)'
;MPRYKPVDRNPKFIPVVLSEQIQPGTFEFTLDQLIDHELDVSALDSRFKNDQTGATAYDPRVMLKIVLLAYSRGLISSRTIERACQQNVQFMALSGDAAPSYTHIAKFVRELGEQIKPLFTQVLMTCDRMGLIGKELFAIDGVKLPSNASKERSGTHAELLHRAERLDKAAAKIIPMHRE
;
A
#
# COMPACT_ATOMS: atom_id res chain seq x y z
N MET A 1 34.94 34.08 17.45
CA MET A 1 34.28 32.78 17.76
C MET A 1 32.91 32.74 17.08
N PRO A 2 32.52 31.64 16.42
CA PRO A 2 31.17 31.51 15.87
C PRO A 2 30.13 31.50 16.99
N ARG A 3 29.01 32.19 16.77
CA ARG A 3 27.93 32.37 17.74
C ARG A 3 26.71 31.59 17.26
N TYR A 4 26.55 30.37 17.78
CA TYR A 4 25.47 29.46 17.38
C TYR A 4 24.10 29.94 17.88
N LYS A 5 23.04 29.60 17.15
CA LYS A 5 21.66 29.81 17.60
C LYS A 5 21.36 28.85 18.78
N PRO A 6 20.62 29.30 19.81
CA PRO A 6 20.19 28.41 20.89
C PRO A 6 19.22 27.34 20.37
N VAL A 7 19.37 26.11 20.86
CA VAL A 7 18.47 25.00 20.55
C VAL A 7 17.37 24.97 21.61
N ASP A 8 16.16 25.38 21.22
CA ASP A 8 14.99 25.28 22.10
C ASP A 8 14.49 23.83 22.17
N ARG A 9 14.26 23.33 23.38
CA ARG A 9 13.74 21.99 23.68
C ARG A 9 12.43 22.02 24.47
N ASN A 10 11.82 23.20 24.64
CA ASN A 10 10.54 23.32 25.33
C ASN A 10 9.42 22.61 24.55
N PRO A 11 8.39 22.09 25.25
CA PRO A 11 7.25 21.47 24.59
C PRO A 11 6.58 22.44 23.61
N LYS A 12 6.38 21.99 22.38
CA LYS A 12 5.61 22.70 21.36
C LYS A 12 4.31 21.94 21.12
N PHE A 13 3.19 22.58 21.43
CA PHE A 13 1.86 22.04 21.10
C PHE A 13 1.51 22.45 19.68
N ILE A 14 1.27 21.47 18.81
CA ILE A 14 0.88 21.69 17.42
C ILE A 14 -0.50 21.08 17.25
N PRO A 15 -1.55 21.88 16.93
CA PRO A 15 -2.84 21.32 16.59
C PRO A 15 -2.73 20.53 15.28
N VAL A 16 -3.23 19.29 15.28
CA VAL A 16 -3.28 18.44 14.09
C VAL A 16 -4.74 18.24 13.70
N VAL A 17 -5.10 18.69 12.50
CA VAL A 17 -6.42 18.46 11.90
C VAL A 17 -6.30 17.25 10.98
N LEU A 18 -6.77 16.07 11.42
CA LEU A 18 -6.58 14.80 10.71
C LEU A 18 -7.12 14.83 9.27
N SER A 19 -8.27 15.45 9.06
CA SER A 19 -8.89 15.60 7.72
C SER A 19 -8.04 16.44 6.77
N GLU A 20 -7.12 17.27 7.27
CA GLU A 20 -6.19 18.06 6.48
C GLU A 20 -4.82 17.38 6.33
N GLN A 21 -4.62 16.17 6.84
CA GLN A 21 -3.34 15.49 6.66
C GLN A 21 -3.33 14.62 5.40
N ILE A 22 -4.50 14.16 4.95
CA ILE A 22 -4.66 13.38 3.73
C ILE A 22 -4.92 14.34 2.57
N GLN A 23 -3.85 14.72 1.85
CA GLN A 23 -3.90 15.78 0.84
C GLN A 23 -4.30 15.24 -0.55
N PRO A 24 -5.18 15.93 -1.30
CA PRO A 24 -5.52 15.54 -2.66
C PRO A 24 -4.29 15.35 -3.55
N GLY A 25 -4.27 14.26 -4.32
CA GLY A 25 -3.17 13.92 -5.22
C GLY A 25 -2.02 13.13 -4.56
N THR A 26 -2.06 12.88 -3.25
CA THR A 26 -1.12 11.95 -2.62
C THR A 26 -1.60 10.49 -2.71
N PHE A 27 -0.68 9.56 -2.46
CA PHE A 27 -1.00 8.14 -2.40
C PHE A 27 -1.99 7.83 -1.27
N GLU A 28 -1.86 8.47 -0.11
CA GLU A 28 -2.74 8.30 1.05
C GLU A 28 -4.18 8.70 0.72
N PHE A 29 -4.37 9.83 0.04
CA PHE A 29 -5.69 10.28 -0.42
C PHE A 29 -6.30 9.30 -1.41
N THR A 30 -5.50 8.84 -2.37
CA THR A 30 -5.95 7.86 -3.36
C THR A 30 -6.39 6.57 -2.69
N LEU A 31 -5.58 6.08 -1.76
CA LEU A 31 -5.84 4.87 -1.00
C LEU A 31 -7.13 4.99 -0.18
N ASP A 32 -7.31 6.11 0.50
CA ASP A 32 -8.48 6.43 1.30
C ASP A 32 -9.76 6.39 0.45
N GLN A 33 -9.77 7.14 -0.65
CA GLN A 33 -10.89 7.21 -1.59
C GLN A 33 -11.20 5.87 -2.25
N LEU A 34 -10.17 5.14 -2.69
CA LEU A 34 -10.34 3.84 -3.34
C LEU A 34 -10.97 2.82 -2.39
N ILE A 35 -10.46 2.73 -1.16
CA ILE A 35 -10.99 1.77 -0.18
C ILE A 35 -12.41 2.12 0.23
N ASP A 36 -12.74 3.41 0.38
CA ASP A 36 -14.06 3.81 0.85
C ASP A 36 -15.15 3.74 -0.22
N HIS A 37 -14.80 3.97 -1.49
CA HIS A 37 -15.79 4.14 -2.55
C HIS A 37 -15.76 3.05 -3.63
N GLU A 38 -14.60 2.48 -3.92
CA GLU A 38 -14.42 1.57 -5.08
C GLU A 38 -14.26 0.10 -4.67
N LEU A 39 -13.85 -0.15 -3.43
CA LEU A 39 -13.62 -1.50 -2.94
C LEU A 39 -14.84 -2.07 -2.21
N ASP A 40 -15.33 -3.21 -2.70
CA ASP A 40 -16.30 -4.02 -1.98
C ASP A 40 -15.59 -4.83 -0.86
N VAL A 41 -15.79 -4.40 0.39
CA VAL A 41 -15.30 -5.08 1.60
C VAL A 41 -16.38 -5.92 2.28
N SER A 42 -17.55 -6.13 1.67
CA SER A 42 -18.67 -6.85 2.30
C SER A 42 -18.27 -8.24 2.82
N ALA A 43 -17.39 -8.95 2.11
CA ALA A 43 -16.86 -10.25 2.52
C ALA A 43 -15.90 -10.21 3.72
N LEU A 44 -15.29 -9.04 3.99
CA LEU A 44 -14.51 -8.79 5.20
C LEU A 44 -15.45 -8.42 6.35
N ASP A 45 -16.39 -7.50 6.10
CA ASP A 45 -17.37 -7.04 7.07
C ASP A 45 -18.24 -8.18 7.61
N SER A 46 -18.64 -9.13 6.75
CA SER A 46 -19.46 -10.28 7.13
C SER A 46 -18.81 -11.19 8.18
N ARG A 47 -17.50 -11.04 8.42
CA ARG A 47 -16.76 -11.81 9.43
C ARG A 47 -16.90 -11.21 10.83
N PHE A 48 -17.31 -9.95 10.93
CA PHE A 48 -17.46 -9.25 12.20
C PHE A 48 -18.90 -9.34 12.68
N LYS A 49 -19.08 -9.80 13.92
CA LYS A 49 -20.36 -9.73 14.64
C LYS A 49 -20.27 -8.55 15.60
N ASN A 50 -20.59 -7.36 15.10
CA ASN A 50 -20.57 -6.11 15.87
C ASN A 50 -21.90 -5.95 16.63
N ASP A 51 -22.20 -6.88 17.53
CA ASP A 51 -23.32 -6.72 18.45
C ASP A 51 -22.98 -5.68 19.55
N GLN A 52 -23.95 -5.31 20.39
CA GLN A 52 -23.73 -4.31 21.44
C GLN A 52 -22.88 -4.83 22.62
N THR A 53 -22.33 -6.05 22.52
CA THR A 53 -21.62 -6.72 23.60
C THR A 53 -20.16 -6.98 23.26
N GLY A 54 -19.30 -6.95 24.27
CA GLY A 54 -17.86 -7.15 24.09
C GLY A 54 -17.10 -5.90 23.65
N ALA A 55 -15.87 -6.11 23.17
CA ALA A 55 -14.98 -5.02 22.75
C ALA A 55 -15.32 -4.56 21.33
N THR A 56 -15.24 -3.26 21.09
CA THR A 56 -15.42 -2.67 19.75
C THR A 56 -14.35 -3.17 18.79
N ALA A 57 -14.77 -3.64 17.61
CA ALA A 57 -13.86 -4.02 16.54
C ALA A 57 -13.32 -2.78 15.81
N TYR A 58 -12.12 -2.91 15.24
CA TYR A 58 -11.63 -1.95 14.24
C TYR A 58 -12.35 -2.16 12.92
N ASP A 59 -12.67 -1.05 12.24
CA ASP A 59 -13.23 -1.10 10.89
C ASP A 59 -12.26 -1.80 9.92
N PRO A 60 -12.71 -2.82 9.15
CA PRO A 60 -11.87 -3.51 8.17
C PRO A 60 -11.28 -2.60 7.10
N ARG A 61 -11.98 -1.53 6.70
CA ARG A 61 -11.49 -0.51 5.76
C ARG A 61 -10.31 0.24 6.36
N VAL A 62 -10.42 0.66 7.62
CA VAL A 62 -9.32 1.32 8.34
C VAL A 62 -8.11 0.40 8.48
N MET A 63 -8.34 -0.84 8.90
CA MET A 63 -7.28 -1.85 9.01
C MET A 63 -6.60 -2.13 7.66
N LEU A 64 -7.38 -2.11 6.56
CA LEU A 64 -6.84 -2.27 5.23
C LEU A 64 -6.01 -1.05 4.79
N LYS A 65 -6.51 0.17 5.00
CA LYS A 65 -5.80 1.42 4.69
C LYS A 65 -4.42 1.45 5.36
N ILE A 66 -4.33 1.17 6.65
CA ILE A 66 -3.04 1.21 7.37
C ILE A 66 -2.07 0.13 6.86
N VAL A 67 -2.56 -1.05 6.49
CA VAL A 67 -1.71 -2.14 5.99
C VAL A 67 -1.21 -1.83 4.58
N LEU A 68 -2.07 -1.36 3.68
CA LEU A 68 -1.67 -1.00 2.31
C LEU A 68 -0.70 0.20 2.30
N LEU A 69 -0.94 1.23 3.14
CA LEU A 69 0.00 2.35 3.29
C LEU A 69 1.35 1.89 3.89
N ALA A 70 1.32 0.98 4.86
CA ALA A 70 2.54 0.42 5.41
C ALA A 70 3.37 -0.31 4.35
N TYR A 71 2.73 -1.17 3.56
CA TYR A 71 3.40 -1.91 2.50
C TYR A 71 3.92 -1.00 1.39
N SER A 72 3.19 0.08 1.05
CA SER A 72 3.68 1.04 0.05
C SER A 72 4.94 1.78 0.50
N ARG A 73 5.14 1.92 1.83
CA ARG A 73 6.32 2.50 2.46
C ARG A 73 7.38 1.48 2.88
N GLY A 74 7.23 0.20 2.49
CA GLY A 74 8.17 -0.88 2.86
C GLY A 74 8.09 -1.33 4.33
N LEU A 75 7.06 -0.91 5.07
CA LEU A 75 6.86 -1.28 6.47
C LEU A 75 6.10 -2.62 6.55
N ILE A 76 6.83 -3.73 6.59
CA ILE A 76 6.24 -5.08 6.53
C ILE A 76 5.92 -5.70 7.91
N SER A 77 6.56 -5.23 8.98
CA SER A 77 6.39 -5.81 10.32
C SER A 77 5.21 -5.17 11.06
N SER A 78 4.29 -5.97 11.60
CA SER A 78 3.14 -5.48 12.36
C SER A 78 3.50 -4.53 13.51
N ARG A 79 4.67 -4.74 14.16
CA ARG A 79 5.18 -3.82 15.20
C ARG A 79 5.62 -2.47 14.64
N THR A 80 6.17 -2.49 13.43
CA THR A 80 6.55 -1.24 12.74
C THR A 80 5.31 -0.48 12.29
N ILE A 81 4.26 -1.19 11.87
CA ILE A 81 2.96 -0.60 11.53
C ILE A 81 2.29 0.00 12.77
N GLU A 82 2.24 -0.73 13.89
CA GLU A 82 1.75 -0.21 15.18
C GLU A 82 2.47 1.09 15.58
N ARG A 83 3.80 1.10 15.50
CA ARG A 83 4.59 2.30 15.78
C ARG A 83 4.29 3.44 14.79
N ALA A 84 4.05 3.12 13.53
CA ALA A 84 3.67 4.13 12.52
C ALA A 84 2.31 4.76 12.85
N CYS A 85 1.32 3.97 13.28
CA CYS A 85 0.02 4.50 13.74
C CYS A 85 0.16 5.44 14.95
N GLN A 86 1.17 5.24 15.80
CA GLN A 86 1.40 6.07 16.98
C GLN A 86 2.25 7.32 16.74
N GLN A 87 3.03 7.37 15.66
CA GLN A 87 4.07 8.38 15.48
C GLN A 87 3.99 9.14 14.15
N ASN A 88 3.32 8.57 13.15
CA ASN A 88 3.24 9.14 11.82
C ASN A 88 1.85 9.74 11.58
N VAL A 89 1.83 11.05 11.35
CA VAL A 89 0.59 11.82 11.20
C VAL A 89 -0.32 11.32 10.07
N GLN A 90 0.25 10.73 9.01
CA GLN A 90 -0.52 10.19 7.89
C GLN A 90 -1.24 8.90 8.28
N PHE A 91 -0.59 8.06 9.10
CA PHE A 91 -1.25 6.86 9.64
C PHE A 91 -2.33 7.25 10.64
N MET A 92 -2.05 8.20 11.54
CA MET A 92 -3.05 8.74 12.47
C MET A 92 -4.26 9.29 11.71
N ALA A 93 -4.04 10.00 10.60
CA ALA A 93 -5.12 10.56 9.81
C ALA A 93 -5.97 9.49 9.12
N LEU A 94 -5.35 8.51 8.48
CA LEU A 94 -6.06 7.38 7.85
C LEU A 94 -6.80 6.50 8.85
N SER A 95 -6.26 6.37 10.06
CA SER A 95 -6.84 5.54 11.10
C SER A 95 -7.85 6.28 11.99
N GLY A 96 -8.01 7.60 11.82
CA GLY A 96 -8.81 8.42 12.73
C GLY A 96 -8.27 8.41 14.16
N ASP A 97 -6.94 8.43 14.31
CA ASP A 97 -6.18 8.31 15.56
C ASP A 97 -6.33 6.94 16.25
N ALA A 98 -6.89 5.94 15.56
CA ALA A 98 -6.81 4.57 16.03
C ALA A 98 -5.37 4.08 15.97
N ALA A 99 -4.89 3.49 17.06
CA ALA A 99 -3.59 2.84 17.14
C ALA A 99 -3.73 1.33 17.40
N PRO A 100 -4.14 0.52 16.40
CA PRO A 100 -4.26 -0.92 16.55
C PRO A 100 -2.94 -1.54 16.99
N SER A 101 -2.99 -2.44 17.97
CA SER A 101 -1.78 -3.13 18.42
C SER A 101 -1.24 -4.06 17.34
N TYR A 102 0.04 -4.40 17.44
CA TYR A 102 0.68 -5.32 16.49
C TYR A 102 -0.04 -6.68 16.39
N THR A 103 -0.69 -7.13 17.47
CA THR A 103 -1.47 -8.37 17.51
C THR A 103 -2.74 -8.29 16.67
N HIS A 104 -3.46 -7.17 16.71
CA HIS A 104 -4.65 -6.94 15.87
C HIS A 104 -4.25 -6.85 14.39
N ILE A 105 -3.17 -6.13 14.09
CA ILE A 105 -2.64 -6.01 12.72
C ILE A 105 -2.23 -7.39 12.18
N ALA A 106 -1.45 -8.15 12.96
CA ALA A 106 -1.02 -9.49 12.56
C ALA A 106 -2.21 -10.44 12.36
N LYS A 107 -3.20 -10.39 13.26
CA LYS A 107 -4.43 -11.18 13.15
C LYS A 107 -5.19 -10.83 11.87
N PHE A 108 -5.39 -9.55 11.60
CA PHE A 108 -6.08 -9.06 10.41
C PHE A 108 -5.39 -9.52 9.11
N VAL A 109 -4.08 -9.33 8.99
CA VAL A 109 -3.29 -9.78 7.83
C VAL A 109 -3.38 -11.30 7.65
N ARG A 110 -3.30 -12.06 8.75
CA ARG A 110 -3.44 -13.52 8.71
C ARG A 110 -4.82 -13.96 8.23
N GLU A 111 -5.87 -13.27 8.66
CA GLU A 111 -7.26 -13.59 8.31
C GLU A 111 -7.62 -13.18 6.87
N LEU A 112 -7.01 -12.12 6.36
CA LEU A 112 -7.05 -11.79 4.94
C LEU A 112 -6.42 -12.89 4.08
N GLY A 113 -5.35 -13.52 4.58
CA GLY A 113 -4.72 -14.68 3.94
C GLY A 113 -4.40 -14.44 2.47
N GLU A 114 -4.87 -15.33 1.59
CA GLU A 114 -4.66 -15.23 0.14
C GLU A 114 -5.40 -14.06 -0.53
N GLN A 115 -6.36 -13.43 0.14
CA GLN A 115 -7.14 -12.31 -0.43
C GLN A 115 -6.37 -10.98 -0.41
N ILE A 116 -5.34 -10.85 0.45
CA ILE A 116 -4.58 -9.59 0.54
C ILE A 116 -3.81 -9.27 -0.74
N LYS A 117 -3.29 -10.30 -1.41
CA LYS A 117 -2.46 -10.15 -2.60
C LYS A 117 -3.23 -9.64 -3.82
N PRO A 118 -4.38 -10.24 -4.23
CA PRO A 118 -5.18 -9.70 -5.33
C PRO A 118 -5.72 -8.31 -4.99
N LEU A 119 -6.06 -8.06 -3.72
CA LEU A 119 -6.60 -6.78 -3.29
C LEU A 119 -5.53 -5.67 -3.31
N PHE A 120 -4.33 -5.94 -2.81
CA PHE A 120 -3.16 -5.06 -2.96
C PHE A 120 -2.83 -4.81 -4.44
N THR A 121 -2.90 -5.85 -5.27
CA THR A 121 -2.68 -5.73 -6.72
C THR A 121 -3.74 -4.83 -7.36
N GLN A 122 -5.02 -4.99 -7.01
CA GLN A 122 -6.11 -4.17 -7.52
C GLN A 122 -5.97 -2.70 -7.11
N VAL A 123 -5.53 -2.44 -5.87
CA VAL A 123 -5.21 -1.09 -5.41
C VAL A 123 -4.09 -0.49 -6.24
N LEU A 124 -2.97 -1.19 -6.40
CA LEU A 124 -1.85 -0.70 -7.22
C LEU A 124 -2.25 -0.47 -8.68
N MET A 125 -2.98 -1.40 -9.29
CA MET A 125 -3.44 -1.27 -10.68
C MET A 125 -4.40 -0.10 -10.87
N THR A 126 -5.24 0.19 -9.87
CA THR A 126 -6.17 1.32 -9.94
C THR A 126 -5.42 2.64 -9.77
N CYS A 127 -4.48 2.70 -8.83
CA CYS A 127 -3.60 3.86 -8.67
C CYS A 127 -2.73 4.11 -9.92
N ASP A 128 -2.23 3.06 -10.60
CA ASP A 128 -1.51 3.18 -11.87
C ASP A 128 -2.41 3.73 -12.99
N ARG A 129 -3.63 3.19 -13.14
CA ARG A 129 -4.61 3.67 -14.13
C ARG A 129 -4.97 5.14 -13.93
N MET A 130 -5.05 5.59 -12.69
CA MET A 130 -5.35 6.99 -12.35
C MET A 130 -4.13 7.90 -12.45
N GLY A 131 -2.94 7.38 -12.79
CA GLY A 131 -1.70 8.14 -12.87
C GLY A 131 -1.15 8.58 -11.51
N LEU A 132 -1.58 7.93 -10.43
CA LEU A 132 -1.30 8.28 -9.04
C LEU A 132 -0.07 7.55 -8.47
N ILE A 133 0.35 6.47 -9.13
CA ILE A 133 1.68 5.88 -8.93
C ILE A 133 2.60 6.55 -9.96
N GLY A 134 3.57 7.34 -9.50
CA GLY A 134 4.65 7.77 -10.36
C GLY A 134 5.29 6.52 -10.97
N LYS A 135 5.45 6.47 -12.29
CA LYS A 135 6.04 5.33 -13.04
C LYS A 135 7.52 5.05 -12.70
N GLU A 136 7.96 5.49 -11.52
CA GLU A 136 9.23 5.13 -10.92
C GLU A 136 9.12 3.69 -10.40
N LEU A 137 10.12 2.89 -10.76
CA LEU A 137 10.21 1.47 -10.50
C LEU A 137 9.82 1.11 -9.04
N PHE A 138 8.69 0.42 -8.86
CA PHE A 138 8.27 -0.10 -7.57
C PHE A 138 9.04 -1.39 -7.25
N ALA A 139 10.19 -1.26 -6.58
CA ALA A 139 11.01 -2.40 -6.18
C ALA A 139 10.50 -2.99 -4.86
N ILE A 140 9.98 -4.21 -4.89
CA ILE A 140 9.63 -4.97 -3.69
C ILE A 140 10.88 -5.73 -3.24
N ASP A 141 11.76 -5.07 -2.49
CA ASP A 141 12.91 -5.73 -1.85
C ASP A 141 12.51 -6.29 -0.49
N GLY A 142 12.28 -7.60 -0.42
CA GLY A 142 11.91 -8.28 0.84
C GLY A 142 11.08 -9.55 0.70
N VAL A 143 10.58 -9.86 -0.50
CA VAL A 143 9.86 -11.13 -0.72
C VAL A 143 10.78 -12.16 -1.35
N LYS A 144 11.07 -13.24 -0.62
CA LYS A 144 11.55 -14.50 -1.23
C LYS A 144 10.38 -15.14 -1.97
N LEU A 145 10.06 -14.61 -3.15
CA LEU A 145 9.13 -15.25 -4.07
C LEU A 145 9.79 -16.55 -4.55
N PRO A 146 9.13 -17.72 -4.45
CA PRO A 146 9.52 -18.87 -5.23
C PRO A 146 9.25 -18.51 -6.69
N SER A 147 10.24 -17.91 -7.32
CA SER A 147 10.17 -17.50 -8.72
C SER A 147 10.75 -18.61 -9.56
N ASN A 148 10.04 -18.99 -10.62
CA ASN A 148 10.67 -19.54 -11.82
C ASN A 148 11.44 -18.41 -12.52
N ALA A 149 12.43 -17.86 -11.80
CA ALA A 149 13.35 -16.83 -12.24
C ALA A 149 14.40 -17.52 -13.11
N SER A 150 13.98 -17.97 -14.29
CA SER A 150 14.93 -18.19 -15.37
C SER A 150 15.76 -16.92 -15.51
N LYS A 151 17.10 -17.05 -15.52
CA LYS A 151 18.02 -15.93 -15.82
C LYS A 151 17.60 -15.21 -17.10
N GLU A 152 16.97 -15.91 -18.02
CA GLU A 152 16.47 -15.33 -19.25
C GLU A 152 15.36 -14.31 -18.98
N ARG A 153 14.49 -14.49 -17.98
CA ARG A 153 13.37 -13.57 -17.69
C ARG A 153 13.70 -12.45 -16.69
N SER A 154 14.98 -12.28 -16.36
CA SER A 154 15.48 -11.20 -15.49
C SER A 154 16.40 -10.30 -16.31
N GLY A 155 16.34 -8.98 -16.11
CA GLY A 155 17.18 -8.03 -16.83
C GLY A 155 16.94 -6.59 -16.40
N THR A 156 17.82 -5.70 -16.83
CA THR A 156 17.67 -4.25 -16.70
C THR A 156 16.50 -3.75 -17.55
N HIS A 157 15.97 -2.56 -17.23
CA HIS A 157 14.84 -1.97 -17.97
C HIS A 157 15.12 -1.86 -19.48
N ALA A 158 16.36 -1.50 -19.85
CA ALA A 158 16.79 -1.44 -21.25
C ALA A 158 16.76 -2.83 -21.93
N GLU A 159 17.21 -3.88 -21.26
CA GLU A 159 17.21 -5.25 -21.78
C GLU A 159 15.79 -5.80 -21.96
N LEU A 160 14.89 -5.49 -21.02
CA LEU A 160 13.49 -5.92 -21.07
C LEU A 160 12.73 -5.19 -22.19
N LEU A 161 12.95 -3.88 -22.36
CA LEU A 161 12.38 -3.11 -23.48
C LEU A 161 12.83 -3.66 -24.84
N HIS A 162 14.14 -3.87 -25.02
CA HIS A 162 14.68 -4.40 -26.27
C HIS A 162 14.13 -5.82 -26.56
N ARG A 163 13.87 -6.61 -25.52
CA ARG A 163 13.22 -7.92 -25.68
C ARG A 163 11.75 -7.80 -26.06
N ALA A 164 11.00 -6.89 -25.46
CA ALA A 164 9.60 -6.63 -25.82
C ALA A 164 9.49 -6.25 -27.30
N GLU A 165 10.34 -5.32 -27.78
CA GLU A 165 10.39 -4.93 -29.19
C GLU A 165 10.68 -6.12 -30.13
N ARG A 166 11.59 -7.02 -29.72
CA ARG A 166 11.87 -8.24 -30.49
C ARG A 166 10.68 -9.18 -30.57
N LEU A 167 9.95 -9.34 -29.47
CA LEU A 167 8.76 -10.20 -29.39
C LEU A 167 7.61 -9.60 -30.22
N ASP A 168 7.41 -8.29 -30.18
CA ASP A 168 6.41 -7.60 -31.00
C ASP A 168 6.71 -7.73 -32.49
N LYS A 169 7.98 -7.58 -32.89
CA LYS A 169 8.42 -7.82 -34.28
C LYS A 169 8.20 -9.26 -34.73
N ALA A 170 8.37 -10.23 -33.83
CA ALA A 170 8.09 -11.63 -34.13
C ALA A 170 6.59 -11.90 -34.24
N ALA A 171 5.78 -11.37 -33.32
CA ALA A 171 4.32 -11.49 -33.36
C ALA A 171 3.73 -10.85 -34.63
N ALA A 172 4.20 -9.67 -35.02
CA ALA A 172 3.78 -8.97 -36.24
C ALA A 172 4.12 -9.74 -37.53
N LYS A 173 5.13 -10.63 -37.51
CA LYS A 173 5.44 -11.53 -38.63
C LYS A 173 4.58 -12.79 -38.64
N ILE A 174 4.17 -13.29 -37.47
CA ILE A 174 3.37 -14.51 -37.33
C ILE A 174 1.90 -14.26 -37.64
N ILE A 175 1.36 -13.09 -37.26
CA ILE A 175 -0.06 -12.74 -37.45
C ILE A 175 -0.52 -12.79 -38.92
N PRO A 176 0.25 -12.31 -39.92
CA PRO A 176 -0.10 -12.43 -41.33
C PRO A 176 -0.05 -13.87 -41.85
N MET A 177 0.89 -14.69 -41.37
CA MET A 177 1.03 -16.10 -41.78
C MET A 177 -0.13 -17.00 -41.30
N HIS A 178 -0.90 -16.53 -40.32
CA HIS A 178 -2.10 -17.22 -39.80
C HIS A 178 -3.41 -16.72 -40.42
N ARG A 179 -3.36 -15.75 -41.34
CA ARG A 179 -4.54 -15.19 -42.03
C ARG A 179 -4.72 -15.70 -43.47
N GLU A 180 -3.83 -16.55 -43.97
CA GLU A 180 -4.05 -17.45 -45.12
C GLU A 180 -4.54 -18.82 -44.64
#